data_AF-A0A952QZ46-F1
#
_entry.id   AF-A0A952QZ46-F1
#
_cell.length_a   1.000
_cell.length_b   1.000
_cell.length_c   1.000
_cell.angle_alpha   90.00
_cell.angle_beta   90.00
_cell.angle_gamma   90.00
#
_symmetry.space_group_name_H-M   'P 1'
#
loop_
_entity.id
_entity.type
_entity.pdbx_description
1 polymer ?
#
loop_
_entity_poly.entity_id
_entity_poly.type
_entity_poly.pdbx_seq_one_letter_code
_entity_poly.pdbx_strand_id
1 'polypeptide(L)' 'LNLLVDKGVLYKRRGIGMFVAAGARAALLAERRAAFSARYLGPVIAEAERLGLSIDDLTSLLRERSQKGLVK' A
#
# COMPACT_ATOMS: atom_id res chain seq x y z
N LEU A 1 18.81 8.50 7.04
CA LEU A 1 18.75 9.62 6.08
C LEU A 1 19.14 9.19 4.65
N ASN A 2 20.24 8.43 4.48
CA ASN A 2 20.67 7.92 3.17
C ASN A 2 19.63 7.06 2.44
N LEU A 3 18.85 6.24 3.18
CA LEU A 3 17.79 5.41 2.60
C LEU A 3 16.71 6.19 1.81
N LEU A 4 16.45 7.46 2.17
CA LEU A 4 15.47 8.31 1.49
C LEU A 4 16.06 9.01 0.27
N VAL A 5 17.38 9.19 0.26
CA VAL A 5 18.14 9.69 -0.90
C VAL A 5 18.25 8.58 -1.95
N ASP A 6 18.55 7.34 -1.52
CA ASP A 6 18.66 6.17 -2.40
C ASP A 6 17.31 5.79 -3.04
N LYS A 7 16.20 6.04 -2.34
CA LYS A 7 14.83 5.85 -2.87
C LYS A 7 14.38 6.97 -3.82
N GLY A 8 15.22 7.97 -4.09
CA GLY A 8 14.88 9.11 -4.94
C GLY A 8 13.75 9.98 -4.39
N VAL A 9 13.44 9.86 -3.08
CA VAL A 9 12.39 10.62 -2.38
C VAL A 9 12.93 11.98 -1.93
N LEU A 10 14.24 12.06 -1.66
CA LEU A 10 14.95 13.28 -1.26
C LEU A 10 16.17 13.50 -2.15
N TYR A 11 16.42 14.73 -2.58
CA TYR A 11 17.66 15.13 -3.26
C TYR A 11 18.33 16.29 -2.54
N LYS A 12 19.66 16.37 -2.64
CA LYS A 12 20.47 17.38 -1.95
C LYS A 12 20.94 18.45 -2.93
N ARG A 13 20.74 19.73 -2.58
CA ARG A 13 21.31 20.87 -3.31
C ARG A 13 22.49 21.40 -2.48
N ARG A 14 23.72 21.26 -3.00
CA ARG A 14 24.97 21.58 -2.26
C ARG A 14 24.92 23.02 -1.75
N GLY A 15 25.26 23.21 -0.47
CA GLY A 15 25.26 24.52 0.21
C GLY A 15 23.89 25.09 0.60
N ILE A 16 22.78 24.38 0.35
CA ILE A 16 21.42 24.93 0.50
C ILE A 16 20.52 24.05 1.36
N GLY A 17 20.58 22.72 1.21
CA GLY A 17 19.78 21.82 2.05
C GLY A 17 19.28 20.56 1.33
N MET A 18 18.26 19.92 1.92
CA MET A 18 17.62 18.69 1.44
C MET A 18 16.19 19.00 0.96
N PHE A 19 15.82 18.50 -0.21
CA PHE A 19 14.55 18.78 -0.88
C PHE A 19 13.81 17.49 -1.21
N VAL A 20 12.49 17.54 -1.21
CA VAL A 20 11.63 16.43 -1.64
C VAL A 20 11.63 16.36 -3.16
N ALA A 21 11.90 15.16 -3.71
CA ALA A 21 11.89 14.95 -5.15
C ALA A 21 10.47 15.04 -5.72
N ALA A 22 10.37 15.52 -6.96
CA ALA A 22 9.12 15.41 -7.71
C ALA A 22 8.73 13.93 -7.84
N GLY A 23 7.47 13.59 -7.52
CA GLY A 23 7.01 12.19 -7.55
C GLY A 23 7.33 11.36 -6.29
N ALA A 24 8.07 11.92 -5.31
CA ALA A 24 8.41 11.24 -4.05
C ALA A 24 7.19 10.66 -3.32
N ARG A 25 6.07 11.39 -3.30
CA ARG A 25 4.81 10.93 -2.71
C ARG A 25 4.23 9.72 -3.45
N ALA A 26 4.28 9.72 -4.77
CA ALA A 26 3.76 8.62 -5.58
C ALA A 26 4.60 7.36 -5.38
N ALA A 27 5.93 7.50 -5.37
CA ALA A 27 6.86 6.40 -5.09
C ALA A 27 6.62 5.79 -3.69
N LEU A 28 6.50 6.63 -2.66
CA LEU A 28 6.21 6.17 -1.30
C LEU A 28 4.86 5.45 -1.20
N LEU A 29 3.83 5.95 -1.87
CA LEU A 29 2.51 5.30 -1.87
C LEU A 29 2.53 3.97 -2.62
N ALA A 30 3.29 3.85 -3.71
CA ALA A 30 3.47 2.59 -4.43
C ALA A 30 4.16 1.55 -3.55
N GLU A 31 5.26 1.92 -2.87
CA GLU A 31 5.97 1.04 -1.94
C GLU A 31 5.03 0.55 -0.83
N ARG A 32 4.28 1.47 -0.21
CA ARG A 32 3.33 1.13 0.86
C ARG A 32 2.21 0.21 0.36
N ARG A 33 1.69 0.42 -0.85
CA ARG A 33 0.67 -0.46 -1.45
C ARG A 33 1.21 -1.86 -1.70
N ALA A 34 2.44 -1.99 -2.22
CA ALA A 34 3.07 -3.28 -2.43
C ALA A 34 3.28 -4.03 -1.10
N ALA A 35 3.81 -3.34 -0.08
CA ALA A 35 4.00 -3.92 1.24
C ALA A 35 2.67 -4.31 1.91
N PHE A 36 1.63 -3.49 1.76
CA PHE A 36 0.29 -3.80 2.26
C PHE A 36 -0.29 -5.06 1.59
N SER A 37 -0.21 -5.13 0.25
CA SER A 37 -0.69 -6.29 -0.50
C SER A 37 -0.01 -7.58 -0.04
N ALA A 38 1.32 -7.57 0.04
CA ALA A 38 2.09 -8.74 0.47
C ALA A 38 1.76 -9.15 1.92
N ARG A 39 1.64 -8.19 2.84
CA ARG A 39 1.47 -8.47 4.26
C ARG A 39 0.04 -8.85 4.66
N TYR A 40 -0.96 -8.25 4.00
CA TYR A 40 -2.37 -8.38 4.42
C TYR A 40 -3.22 -9.11 3.39
N LEU A 41 -3.08 -8.79 2.10
CA LEU A 41 -3.91 -9.43 1.07
C LEU A 41 -3.46 -10.86 0.80
N GLY A 42 -2.15 -11.13 0.75
CA GLY A 42 -1.62 -12.49 0.55
C GLY A 42 -2.22 -13.53 1.50
N PRO A 43 -2.15 -13.33 2.84
CA PRO A 43 -2.77 -14.25 3.80
C PRO A 43 -4.29 -14.35 3.67
N VAL A 44 -4.99 -13.24 3.39
CA VAL A 44 -6.45 -13.24 3.22
C VAL A 44 -6.87 -14.04 1.99
N ILE A 45 -6.17 -13.89 0.87
CA ILE A 45 -6.43 -14.64 -0.35
C ILE A 45 -6.18 -16.13 -0.12
N ALA A 46 -5.06 -16.48 0.52
CA ALA A 46 -4.75 -17.88 0.83
C ALA A 46 -5.82 -18.53 1.74
N GLU A 47 -6.36 -17.80 2.70
CA GLU A 47 -7.44 -18.29 3.56
C GLU A 47 -8.77 -18.38 2.79
N ALA A 48 -9.07 -17.41 1.92
CA ALA A 48 -10.24 -17.46 1.06
C ALA A 48 -10.21 -18.70 0.15
N GLU A 49 -9.07 -19.00 -0.47
CA GLU A 49 -8.86 -20.20 -1.28
C GLU A 49 -9.07 -21.49 -0.47
N ARG A 50 -8.56 -21.53 0.78
CA ARG A 50 -8.78 -22.67 1.69
C ARG A 50 -10.24 -22.89 2.04
N LEU A 51 -11.02 -21.81 2.11
CA LEU A 51 -12.46 -21.84 2.35
C LEU A 51 -13.28 -22.11 1.08
N GLY A 52 -12.62 -22.28 -0.08
CA GLY A 52 -13.29 -22.49 -1.36
C GLY A 52 -13.98 -21.23 -1.89
N LEU A 53 -13.58 -20.04 -1.43
CA LEU A 53 -14.13 -18.78 -1.87
C LEU A 53 -13.45 -18.33 -3.16
N SER A 54 -14.25 -17.97 -4.15
CA SER A 54 -13.75 -17.32 -5.35
C SER A 54 -13.36 -15.87 -5.08
N ILE A 55 -12.65 -15.26 -6.04
CA ILE A 55 -12.35 -13.82 -5.97
C ILE A 55 -13.62 -12.96 -5.97
N ASP A 56 -14.69 -13.42 -6.60
CA ASP A 56 -15.98 -12.73 -6.65
C ASP A 56 -16.68 -12.80 -5.29
N ASP A 57 -16.62 -13.95 -4.60
CA ASP A 57 -17.12 -14.11 -3.23
C ASP A 57 -16.36 -13.20 -2.27
N LEU A 58 -15.03 -13.18 -2.37
CA LEU A 58 -14.19 -12.30 -1.54
C LEU A 58 -14.50 -10.82 -1.80
N THR A 59 -14.69 -10.44 -3.06
CA THR A 59 -15.06 -9.07 -3.44
C THR A 59 -16.43 -8.69 -2.88
N SER A 60 -17.39 -9.61 -2.92
CA SER A 60 -18.74 -9.41 -2.38
C SER A 60 -18.69 -9.22 -0.85
N LEU A 61 -17.96 -10.07 -0.13
CA LEU A 61 -17.76 -9.96 1.31
C LEU A 61 -17.12 -8.62 1.72
N LEU A 62 -16.12 -8.16 0.96
CA LEU A 62 -15.47 -6.87 1.19
C LEU A 62 -16.44 -5.70 1.00
N ARG A 63 -17.27 -5.73 -0.05
CA ARG A 63 -18.30 -4.71 -0.30
C ARG A 63 -19.32 -4.66 0.82
N GLU A 64 -19.86 -5.80 1.24
CA GLU A 64 -20.83 -5.88 2.34
C GLU A 64 -20.29 -5.33 3.66
N ARG A 65 -19.03 -5.67 4.00
CA ARG A 65 -18.38 -5.19 5.23
C ARG A 65 -18.06 -3.70 5.18
N SER A 66 -17.65 -3.18 4.02
CA SER A 66 -17.39 -1.73 3.86
C SER A 66 -18.66 -0.89 4.06
N GLN A 67 -19.82 -1.38 3.61
CA GLN A 67 -21.10 -0.70 3.79
C GLN A 67 -21.60 -0.76 5.23
N LYS A 68 -21.38 -1.89 5.94
CA LYS A 68 -21.72 -2.03 7.36
C LYS A 68 -20.82 -1.21 8.30
N GLY A 69 -19.63 -0.79 7.86
CA GLY A 69 -18.71 0.05 8.63
C GLY A 69 -18.98 1.56 8.56
N LEU A 70 -19.84 2.01 7.64
CA LEU A 70 -20.20 3.43 7.45
C LEU A 70 -21.44 3.87 8.27
N VAL A 71 -22.06 2.93 9.00
CA VAL A 71 -23.20 3.21 9.89
C VAL A 71 -22.75 2.95 11.33
N LYS A 72 -21.90 3.82 11.86
CA LYS A 72 -21.71 4.05 13.30
C LYS A 72 -21.27 5.48 13.54
#